data_AF-A0A920RI71-F1
#
_entry.id   AF-A0A920RI71-F1
#
_cell.length_a   1.000
_cell.length_b   1.000
_cell.length_c   1.000
_cell.angle_alpha   90.00
_cell.angle_beta   90.00
_cell.angle_gamma   90.00
#
_symmetry.space_group_name_H-M   'P 1'
#
loop_
_entity.id
_entity.type
_entity.pdbx_description
1 polymer ?
#
loop_
_entity_poly.entity_id
_entity_poly.type
_entity_poly.pdbx_seq_one_letter_code
_entity_poly.pdbx_strand_id
1 'polypeptide(L)'
;MRSYAATKDLAELHENRDTFARDIKSQVIESFSANGLVLEEVTIVSMEQTGKEYFKTDNVFDAEGLRIITEITSRAKRDVHETKKRTSVAIRQKELETQLELLEIERQEAFARSVQDRAISNEQALHVGEKQRYVLDQKLSVEQKEIENERLVEQLRTERDVAIIEESQKRESSEIEKGKLIEQQRRDREIVLIEKAKQEELAEITRKLDLDKAEKDRQIELVEKTKQEELAQITREVSLDAAQKDKQIRLIANEQGAGRSRN
;
A
#
# COMPACT_ATOMS: atom_id res chain seq x y z
N MET A 1 17.85 -72.27 -97.28
CA MET A 1 17.35 -71.14 -96.46
C MET A 1 17.19 -71.49 -94.97
N ARG A 2 16.30 -72.43 -94.57
CA ARG A 2 16.06 -72.75 -93.14
C ARG A 2 17.32 -73.16 -92.35
N SER A 3 18.18 -74.00 -92.94
CA SER A 3 19.42 -74.44 -92.29
C SER A 3 20.48 -73.35 -92.13
N TYR A 4 20.45 -72.29 -92.96
CA TYR A 4 21.40 -71.17 -92.87
C TYR A 4 20.91 -70.11 -91.88
N ALA A 5 19.59 -69.90 -91.79
CA ALA A 5 18.99 -69.03 -90.79
C ALA A 5 19.10 -69.58 -89.36
N ALA A 6 19.17 -70.90 -89.19
CA ALA A 6 19.22 -71.56 -87.89
C ALA A 6 20.57 -71.43 -87.15
N THR A 7 21.64 -70.97 -87.83
CA THR A 7 22.98 -70.86 -87.25
C THR A 7 23.34 -69.44 -86.78
N LYS A 8 22.41 -68.48 -86.91
CA LYS A 8 22.61 -67.05 -86.62
C LYS A 8 21.57 -66.54 -85.64
N ASP A 9 21.95 -65.59 -84.80
CA ASP A 9 21.03 -64.96 -83.85
C ASP A 9 20.05 -64.03 -84.58
N LEU A 10 18.83 -63.90 -84.03
CA LEU A 10 17.78 -63.06 -84.60
C LEU A 10 18.26 -61.60 -84.79
N ALA A 11 19.00 -61.06 -83.82
CA ALA A 11 19.59 -59.73 -83.91
C ALA A 11 20.59 -59.61 -85.08
N GLU A 12 21.47 -60.60 -85.26
CA GLU A 12 22.47 -60.61 -86.34
C GLU A 12 21.82 -60.72 -87.72
N LEU A 13 20.74 -61.49 -87.86
CA LEU A 13 19.99 -61.62 -89.11
C LEU A 13 19.20 -60.34 -89.46
N HIS A 14 18.78 -59.56 -88.46
CA HIS A 14 18.11 -58.28 -88.66
C HIS A 14 19.10 -57.16 -89.02
N GLU A 15 20.30 -57.19 -88.44
CA GLU A 15 21.34 -56.19 -88.68
C GLU A 15 22.08 -56.42 -90.00
N ASN A 16 22.33 -57.68 -90.38
CA ASN A 16 23.08 -58.05 -91.57
C ASN A 16 22.22 -58.70 -92.67
N ARG A 17 21.06 -58.12 -92.96
CA ARG A 17 20.12 -58.65 -93.97
C ARG A 17 20.74 -58.77 -95.37
N ASP A 18 21.59 -57.82 -95.73
CA ASP A 18 22.23 -57.78 -97.06
C ASP A 18 23.25 -58.90 -97.26
N THR A 19 24.01 -59.25 -96.22
CA THR A 19 24.98 -60.35 -96.30
C THR A 19 24.25 -61.70 -96.38
N PHE A 20 23.20 -61.87 -95.59
CA PHE A 20 22.35 -63.07 -95.62
C PHE A 20 21.67 -63.26 -96.99
N ALA A 21 21.20 -62.19 -97.64
CA ALA A 21 20.64 -62.25 -99.00
C ALA A 21 21.68 -62.68 -100.04
N ARG A 22 22.93 -62.19 -99.94
CA ARG A 22 24.04 -62.58 -100.82
C ARG A 22 24.44 -64.05 -100.65
N ASP A 23 24.49 -64.53 -99.41
CA ASP A 23 24.85 -65.92 -99.11
C ASP A 23 23.78 -66.91 -99.58
N ILE A 24 22.50 -66.53 -99.52
CA ILE A 24 21.42 -67.31 -100.12
C ILE A 24 21.54 -67.32 -101.65
N LYS A 25 21.83 -66.16 -102.27
CA LYS A 25 22.01 -66.07 -103.72
C LYS A 25 23.10 -67.02 -104.21
N SER A 26 24.26 -67.05 -103.56
CA SER A 26 25.38 -67.91 -103.95
C SER A 26 25.03 -69.41 -103.87
N GLN A 27 24.31 -69.83 -102.82
CA GLN A 27 23.90 -71.23 -102.67
C GLN A 27 22.83 -71.68 -103.67
N VAL A 28 21.99 -70.77 -104.14
CA VAL A 28 20.82 -71.10 -104.98
C VAL A 28 21.13 -70.98 -106.48
N ILE A 29 22.12 -70.17 -106.88
CA ILE A 29 22.54 -69.98 -108.28
C ILE A 29 22.84 -71.30 -108.98
N GLU A 30 23.57 -72.21 -108.34
CA GLU A 30 23.98 -73.49 -108.94
C GLU A 30 22.76 -74.37 -109.28
N SER A 31 21.77 -74.40 -108.39
CA SER A 31 20.53 -75.17 -108.59
C SER A 31 19.62 -74.58 -109.69
N PHE A 32 19.61 -73.25 -109.87
CA PHE A 32 18.82 -72.60 -110.91
C PHE A 32 19.48 -72.72 -112.29
N SER A 33 20.81 -72.61 -112.34
CA SER A 33 21.58 -72.71 -113.58
C SER A 33 21.48 -74.11 -114.20
N ALA A 34 21.47 -75.15 -113.37
CA ALA A 34 21.23 -76.54 -113.81
C ALA A 34 19.86 -76.75 -114.47
N ASN A 35 18.87 -75.92 -114.14
CA ASN A 35 17.51 -75.97 -114.69
C ASN A 35 17.29 -74.95 -115.81
N GLY A 36 18.35 -74.28 -116.31
CA GLY A 36 18.26 -73.31 -117.39
C GLY A 36 17.64 -71.96 -116.99
N LEU A 37 17.54 -71.65 -115.70
CA LEU A 37 17.01 -70.40 -115.18
C LEU A 37 18.15 -69.49 -114.71
N VAL A 38 18.06 -68.18 -115.02
CA VAL A 38 19.03 -67.17 -114.59
C VAL A 38 18.43 -66.36 -113.44
N LEU A 39 19.15 -66.31 -112.31
CA LEU A 39 18.75 -65.56 -111.12
C LEU A 39 19.42 -64.18 -111.12
N GLU A 40 18.65 -63.11 -111.39
CA GLU A 40 19.17 -61.74 -111.44
C GLU A 40 19.45 -61.16 -110.05
N GLU A 41 18.46 -61.17 -109.14
CA GLU A 41 18.57 -60.58 -107.80
C GLU A 41 17.78 -61.36 -106.75
N VAL A 42 18.27 -61.37 -105.50
CA VAL A 42 17.56 -61.89 -104.33
C VAL A 42 17.52 -60.78 -103.30
N THR A 43 16.32 -60.32 -102.96
CA THR A 43 16.10 -59.30 -101.93
C THR A 43 15.13 -59.86 -100.89
N ILE A 44 15.41 -59.60 -99.62
CA ILE A 44 14.54 -60.03 -98.52
C ILE A 44 13.52 -58.93 -98.27
N VAL A 45 12.27 -59.18 -98.66
CA VAL A 45 11.16 -58.21 -98.53
C VAL A 45 10.74 -58.02 -97.07
N SER A 46 10.64 -59.10 -96.31
CA SER A 46 10.28 -59.06 -94.89
C SER A 46 10.88 -60.25 -94.16
N MET A 47 11.48 -59.99 -93.00
CA MET A 47 11.91 -61.02 -92.06
C MET A 47 11.30 -60.70 -90.71
N GLU A 48 10.32 -61.48 -90.31
CA GLU A 48 9.67 -61.41 -89.00
C GLU A 48 9.80 -62.76 -88.31
N GLN A 49 9.95 -62.73 -86.99
CA GLN A 49 9.86 -63.95 -86.19
C GLN A 49 8.43 -64.49 -86.28
N THR A 50 8.30 -65.76 -86.64
CA THR A 50 7.02 -66.47 -86.62
C THR A 50 6.35 -66.31 -85.25
N GLY A 51 5.06 -66.00 -85.22
CA GLY A 51 4.30 -65.95 -83.97
C GLY A 51 4.26 -67.32 -83.28
N LYS A 52 4.23 -67.34 -81.94
CA LYS A 52 4.19 -68.60 -81.15
C LYS A 52 3.08 -69.56 -81.59
N GLU A 53 1.95 -69.01 -82.05
CA GLU A 53 0.77 -69.73 -82.54
C GLU A 53 1.05 -70.67 -83.72
N TYR A 54 2.11 -70.41 -84.49
CA TYR A 54 2.44 -71.16 -85.71
C TYR A 54 3.59 -72.17 -85.51
N PHE A 55 4.15 -72.27 -84.29
CA PHE A 55 5.13 -73.31 -83.95
C PHE A 55 4.42 -74.63 -83.67
N LYS A 56 4.83 -75.70 -84.36
CA LYS A 56 4.26 -77.03 -84.17
C LYS A 56 5.09 -77.81 -83.14
N THR A 57 4.46 -78.26 -82.06
CA THR A 57 5.13 -79.04 -80.99
C THR A 57 5.72 -80.37 -81.47
N ASP A 58 5.18 -80.90 -82.57
CA ASP A 58 5.59 -82.20 -83.13
C ASP A 58 6.82 -82.08 -84.05
N ASN A 59 7.26 -80.85 -84.36
CA ASN A 59 8.50 -80.58 -85.09
C ASN A 59 9.61 -80.20 -84.10
N VAL A 60 10.69 -80.99 -84.09
CA VAL A 60 11.84 -80.83 -83.18
C VAL A 60 12.42 -79.40 -83.22
N PHE A 61 12.55 -78.81 -84.42
CA PHE A 61 13.07 -77.45 -84.56
C PHE A 61 12.13 -76.37 -83.98
N ASP A 62 10.82 -76.56 -84.16
CA ASP A 62 9.83 -75.61 -83.68
C ASP A 62 9.67 -75.72 -82.15
N ALA A 63 9.75 -76.94 -81.60
CA ALA A 63 9.74 -77.18 -80.16
C ALA A 63 10.95 -76.56 -79.44
N GLU A 64 12.14 -76.67 -80.04
CA GLU A 64 13.35 -76.04 -79.51
C GLU A 64 13.26 -74.50 -79.57
N GLY A 65 12.75 -73.95 -80.68
CA GLY A 65 12.47 -72.52 -80.80
C GLY A 65 11.48 -72.02 -79.73
N LEU A 66 10.38 -72.74 -79.51
CA LEU A 66 9.38 -72.38 -78.50
C LEU A 66 9.97 -72.43 -77.07
N ARG A 67 10.86 -73.39 -76.78
CA ARG A 67 11.57 -73.48 -75.50
C ARG A 67 12.43 -72.23 -75.27
N ILE A 68 13.27 -71.85 -76.24
CA ILE A 68 14.16 -70.69 -76.14
C ILE A 68 13.36 -69.40 -75.96
N ILE A 69 12.31 -69.20 -76.77
CA ILE A 69 11.46 -68.00 -76.66
C ILE A 69 10.77 -67.95 -75.29
N THR A 70 10.28 -69.09 -74.81
CA THR A 70 9.62 -69.17 -73.49
C THR A 70 10.61 -68.90 -72.35
N GLU A 71 11.85 -69.38 -72.47
CA GLU A 71 12.92 -69.13 -71.50
C GLU A 71 13.28 -67.63 -71.45
N ILE A 72 13.53 -67.00 -72.60
CA ILE A 72 13.85 -65.57 -72.70
C ILE A 72 12.70 -64.72 -72.16
N THR A 73 11.46 -64.98 -72.59
CA THR A 73 10.29 -64.21 -72.16
C THR A 73 9.98 -64.42 -70.67
N SER A 74 10.20 -65.62 -70.14
CA SER A 74 10.04 -65.88 -68.71
C SER A 74 11.10 -65.18 -67.88
N ARG A 75 12.36 -65.17 -68.33
CA ARG A 75 13.45 -64.43 -67.68
C ARG A 75 13.15 -62.93 -67.64
N ALA A 76 12.82 -62.34 -68.79
CA ALA A 76 12.45 -60.93 -68.87
C ALA A 76 11.26 -60.57 -67.96
N LYS A 77 10.24 -61.44 -67.89
CA LYS A 77 9.10 -61.25 -66.97
C LYS A 77 9.53 -61.27 -65.50
N ARG A 78 10.44 -62.19 -65.11
CA ARG A 78 10.98 -62.25 -63.75
C ARG A 78 11.78 -61.00 -63.41
N ASP A 79 12.67 -60.56 -64.29
CA ASP A 79 13.54 -59.39 -64.07
C ASP A 79 12.70 -58.11 -63.90
N VAL A 80 11.66 -57.94 -64.74
CA VAL A 80 10.70 -56.82 -64.62
C VAL A 80 9.93 -56.90 -63.32
N HIS A 81 9.44 -58.09 -62.93
CA HIS A 81 8.69 -58.26 -61.69
C HIS A 81 9.56 -58.01 -60.45
N GLU A 82 10.78 -58.53 -60.44
CA GLU A 82 11.76 -58.30 -59.37
C GLU A 82 12.07 -56.81 -59.22
N THR A 83 12.36 -56.13 -60.34
CA THR A 83 12.62 -54.68 -60.34
C THR A 83 11.42 -53.92 -59.78
N LYS A 84 10.21 -54.22 -60.23
CA LYS A 84 8.97 -53.59 -59.71
C LYS A 84 8.79 -53.82 -58.21
N LYS A 85 9.03 -55.04 -57.72
CA LYS A 85 8.91 -55.35 -56.28
C LYS A 85 9.98 -54.62 -55.47
N ARG A 86 11.24 -54.61 -55.93
CA ARG A 86 12.32 -53.88 -55.27
C ARG A 86 12.04 -52.38 -55.19
N THR A 87 11.55 -51.79 -56.28
CA THR A 87 11.13 -50.39 -56.31
C THR A 87 9.97 -50.13 -55.34
N SER A 88 8.95 -50.99 -55.31
CA SER A 88 7.83 -50.85 -54.38
C SER A 88 8.26 -50.91 -52.91
N VAL A 89 9.17 -51.83 -52.56
CA VAL A 89 9.73 -51.92 -51.20
C VAL A 89 10.53 -50.66 -50.86
N ALA A 90 11.38 -50.19 -51.78
CA ALA A 90 12.18 -48.98 -51.56
C ALA A 90 11.31 -47.74 -51.36
N ILE A 91 10.25 -47.57 -52.16
CA ILE A 91 9.27 -46.49 -51.98
C ILE A 91 8.62 -46.60 -50.60
N ARG A 92 8.15 -47.79 -50.22
CA ARG A 92 7.47 -47.99 -48.93
C ARG A 92 8.40 -47.75 -47.74
N GLN A 93 9.66 -48.14 -47.85
CA GLN A 93 10.69 -47.84 -46.84
C GLN A 93 10.93 -46.34 -46.72
N LYS A 94 11.01 -45.61 -47.84
CA LYS A 94 11.17 -44.16 -47.82
C LYS A 94 9.96 -43.45 -47.22
N GLU A 95 8.75 -43.88 -47.58
CA GLU A 95 7.52 -43.38 -46.96
C GLU A 95 7.51 -43.59 -45.44
N LEU A 96 7.90 -44.77 -44.98
CA LEU A 96 7.97 -45.08 -43.54
C LEU A 96 9.00 -44.19 -42.83
N GLU A 97 10.19 -44.04 -43.41
CA GLU A 97 11.24 -43.17 -42.87
C GLU A 97 10.74 -41.72 -42.73
N THR A 98 10.11 -41.17 -43.78
CA THR A 98 9.55 -39.82 -43.76
C THR A 98 8.43 -39.67 -42.73
N GLN A 99 7.57 -40.68 -42.55
CA GLN A 99 6.53 -40.64 -41.52
C GLN A 99 7.12 -40.66 -40.10
N LEU A 100 8.17 -41.45 -39.87
CA LEU A 100 8.85 -41.48 -38.57
C LEU A 100 9.55 -40.15 -38.27
N GLU A 101 10.19 -39.55 -39.28
CA GLU A 101 10.82 -38.23 -39.16
C GLU A 101 9.77 -37.15 -38.85
N LEU A 102 8.63 -37.17 -39.55
CA LEU A 102 7.53 -36.25 -39.28
C LEU A 102 6.99 -36.39 -37.85
N LEU A 103 6.76 -37.62 -37.38
CA LEU A 103 6.30 -37.88 -36.02
C LEU A 103 7.31 -37.40 -34.97
N GLU A 104 8.60 -37.55 -35.23
CA GLU A 104 9.64 -37.06 -34.34
C GLU A 104 9.69 -35.52 -34.30
N ILE A 105 9.52 -34.86 -35.45
CA ILE A 105 9.38 -33.40 -35.52
C ILE A 105 8.15 -32.94 -34.73
N GLU A 106 6.98 -33.56 -34.93
CA GLU A 106 5.76 -33.24 -34.18
C GLU A 106 5.94 -33.42 -32.67
N ARG A 107 6.63 -34.49 -32.25
CA ARG A 107 6.97 -34.74 -30.85
C ARG A 107 7.86 -33.63 -30.28
N GLN A 108 8.88 -33.21 -31.04
CA GLN A 108 9.79 -32.14 -30.64
C GLN A 108 9.07 -30.78 -30.57
N GLU A 109 8.20 -30.47 -31.52
CA GLU A 109 7.37 -29.26 -31.51
C GLU A 109 6.43 -29.23 -30.30
N ALA A 110 5.74 -30.34 -30.02
CA ALA A 110 4.85 -30.43 -28.86
C ALA A 110 5.60 -30.24 -27.55
N PHE A 111 6.79 -30.83 -27.43
CA PHE A 111 7.66 -30.64 -26.27
C PHE A 111 8.14 -29.18 -26.14
N ALA A 112 8.62 -28.59 -27.23
CA ALA A 112 9.08 -27.20 -27.24
C ALA A 112 7.96 -26.22 -26.86
N ARG A 113 6.75 -26.42 -27.40
CA ARG A 113 5.54 -25.65 -27.02
C ARG A 113 5.22 -25.80 -25.55
N SER A 114 5.20 -27.03 -25.02
CA SER A 114 4.92 -27.26 -23.60
C SER A 114 5.96 -26.62 -22.68
N VAL A 115 7.25 -26.67 -23.04
CA VAL A 115 8.33 -25.99 -22.29
C VAL A 115 8.15 -24.48 -22.34
N GLN A 116 7.83 -23.93 -23.51
CA GLN A 116 7.55 -22.50 -23.68
C GLN A 116 6.34 -22.06 -22.86
N ASP A 117 5.23 -22.79 -22.93
CA ASP A 117 4.00 -22.49 -22.17
C ASP A 117 4.26 -22.53 -20.66
N ARG A 118 5.03 -23.52 -20.19
CA ARG A 118 5.46 -23.60 -18.79
C ARG A 118 6.33 -22.41 -18.40
N ALA A 119 7.28 -22.00 -19.24
CA ALA A 119 8.14 -20.85 -18.98
C ALA A 119 7.31 -19.54 -18.92
N ILE A 120 6.41 -19.33 -19.89
CA ILE A 120 5.51 -18.17 -19.91
C ILE A 120 4.62 -18.16 -18.67
N SER A 121 4.03 -19.29 -18.29
CA SER A 121 3.18 -19.38 -17.10
C SER A 121 3.96 -19.08 -15.82
N ASN A 122 5.21 -19.54 -15.70
CA ASN A 122 6.06 -19.24 -14.56
C ASN A 122 6.41 -17.75 -14.48
N GLU A 123 6.81 -17.14 -15.59
CA GLU A 123 7.11 -15.70 -15.68
C GLU A 123 5.87 -14.85 -15.35
N GLN A 124 4.70 -15.22 -15.88
CA GLN A 124 3.44 -14.56 -15.54
C GLN A 124 3.13 -14.65 -14.04
N ALA A 125 3.32 -15.82 -13.42
CA ALA A 125 3.11 -16.00 -11.99
C ALA A 125 4.09 -15.15 -11.16
N LEU A 126 5.35 -15.07 -11.58
CA LEU A 126 6.37 -14.21 -10.95
C LEU A 126 5.96 -12.74 -11.03
N HIS A 127 5.61 -12.23 -12.20
CA HIS A 127 5.18 -10.84 -12.38
C HIS A 127 3.91 -10.49 -11.61
N VAL A 128 2.93 -11.41 -11.53
CA VAL A 128 1.74 -11.20 -10.69
C VAL A 128 2.14 -11.10 -9.22
N GLY A 129 3.05 -11.96 -8.75
CA GLY A 129 3.59 -11.91 -7.40
C GLY A 129 4.35 -10.61 -7.10
N GLU A 130 5.22 -10.17 -8.01
CA GLU A 130 5.96 -8.91 -7.91
C GLU A 130 5.02 -7.70 -7.88
N LYS A 131 4.02 -7.67 -8.77
CA LYS A 131 3.00 -6.62 -8.79
C LYS A 131 2.23 -6.57 -7.48
N GLN A 132 1.83 -7.73 -6.94
CA GLN A 132 1.11 -7.79 -5.67
C GLN A 132 1.98 -7.28 -4.52
N ARG A 133 3.26 -7.67 -4.47
CA ARG A 133 4.22 -7.16 -3.48
C ARG A 133 4.39 -5.66 -3.59
N TYR A 134 4.59 -5.14 -4.80
CA TYR A 134 4.72 -3.70 -5.04
C TYR A 134 3.48 -2.93 -4.57
N VAL A 135 2.27 -3.44 -4.85
CA VAL A 135 1.02 -2.82 -4.38
C VAL A 135 0.92 -2.84 -2.85
N LEU A 136 1.30 -3.94 -2.20
CA LEU A 136 1.32 -4.04 -0.74
C LEU A 136 2.34 -3.09 -0.11
N ASP A 137 3.54 -3.00 -0.67
CA ASP A 137 4.59 -2.08 -0.21
C ASP A 137 4.15 -0.62 -0.34
N GLN A 138 3.49 -0.26 -1.46
CA GLN A 138 2.90 1.07 -1.64
C GLN A 138 1.80 1.35 -0.61
N LYS A 139 0.90 0.39 -0.37
CA LYS A 139 -0.15 0.54 0.65
C LYS A 139 0.44 0.72 2.05
N LEU A 140 1.43 -0.09 2.41
CA LEU A 140 2.13 0.02 3.69
C LEU A 140 2.80 1.39 3.83
N SER A 141 3.45 1.89 2.77
CA SER A 141 4.07 3.22 2.77
C SER A 141 3.04 4.34 2.96
N VAL A 142 1.85 4.22 2.36
CA VAL A 142 0.75 5.18 2.54
C VAL A 142 0.22 5.12 3.97
N GLU A 143 -0.08 3.92 4.47
CA GLU A 143 -0.59 3.72 5.83
C GLU A 143 0.40 4.20 6.90
N GLN A 144 1.71 3.97 6.70
CA GLN A 144 2.74 4.53 7.57
C GLN A 144 2.72 6.05 7.61
N LYS A 145 2.52 6.71 6.46
CA LYS A 145 2.42 8.18 6.38
C LYS A 145 1.13 8.69 7.01
N GLU A 146 0.03 7.98 6.88
CA GLU A 146 -1.23 8.30 7.55
C GLU A 146 -1.09 8.20 9.08
N ILE A 147 -0.51 7.10 9.59
CA ILE A 147 -0.23 6.93 11.03
C ILE A 147 0.72 8.03 11.55
N GLU A 148 1.75 8.38 10.80
CA GLU A 148 2.68 9.46 11.16
C GLU A 148 1.94 10.81 11.24
N ASN A 149 1.09 11.11 10.26
CA ASN A 149 0.27 12.32 10.26
C ASN A 149 -0.74 12.33 11.41
N GLU A 150 -1.42 11.21 11.69
CA GLU A 150 -2.35 11.09 12.82
C GLU A 150 -1.64 11.32 14.15
N ARG A 151 -0.46 10.72 14.33
CA ARG A 151 0.38 10.95 15.51
C ARG A 151 0.77 12.41 15.68
N LEU A 152 1.16 13.07 14.59
CA LEU A 152 1.51 14.49 14.60
C LEU A 152 0.29 15.35 14.99
N VAL A 153 -0.89 15.05 14.42
CA VAL A 153 -2.13 15.77 14.74
C VAL A 153 -2.51 15.56 16.21
N GLU A 154 -2.41 14.35 16.75
CA GLU A 154 -2.66 14.06 18.16
C GLU A 154 -1.65 14.73 19.10
N GLN A 155 -0.37 14.80 18.71
CA GLN A 155 0.63 15.58 19.45
C GLN A 155 0.27 17.06 19.49
N LEU A 156 -0.07 17.66 18.34
CA LEU A 156 -0.49 19.06 18.27
C LEU A 156 -1.78 19.35 19.06
N ARG A 157 -2.72 18.39 19.11
CA ARG A 157 -3.92 18.48 19.95
C ARG A 157 -3.55 18.46 21.43
N THR A 158 -2.70 17.51 21.84
CA THR A 158 -2.24 17.40 23.23
C THR A 158 -1.48 18.66 23.66
N GLU A 159 -0.58 19.18 22.82
CA GLU A 159 0.16 20.42 23.10
C GLU A 159 -0.79 21.62 23.24
N ARG A 160 -1.81 21.72 22.39
CA ARG A 160 -2.84 22.75 22.50
C ARG A 160 -3.62 22.63 23.81
N ASP A 161 -4.04 21.42 24.17
CA ASP A 161 -4.82 21.18 25.38
C ASP A 161 -3.99 21.49 26.65
N VAL A 162 -2.71 21.09 26.66
CA VAL A 162 -1.76 21.46 27.73
C VAL A 162 -1.63 22.98 27.82
N ALA A 163 -1.43 23.68 26.70
CA ALA A 163 -1.33 25.14 26.68
C ALA A 163 -2.61 25.83 27.22
N ILE A 164 -3.79 25.32 26.87
CA ILE A 164 -5.07 25.82 27.39
C ILE A 164 -5.16 25.58 28.91
N ILE A 165 -4.77 24.40 29.39
CA ILE A 165 -4.77 24.08 30.82
C ILE A 165 -3.79 24.99 31.58
N GLU A 166 -2.57 25.16 31.08
CA GLU A 166 -1.57 26.05 31.67
C GLU A 166 -2.05 27.50 31.70
N GLU A 167 -2.67 27.99 30.61
CA GLU A 167 -3.26 29.32 30.58
C GLU A 167 -4.40 29.46 31.60
N SER A 168 -5.27 28.45 31.69
CA SER A 168 -6.36 28.41 32.68
C SER A 168 -5.83 28.43 34.11
N GLN A 169 -4.83 27.60 34.43
CA GLN A 169 -4.19 27.59 35.75
C GLN A 169 -3.53 28.93 36.07
N LYS A 170 -2.90 29.58 35.09
CA LYS A 170 -2.31 30.91 35.27
C LYS A 170 -3.37 32.00 35.49
N ARG A 171 -4.51 31.91 34.81
CA ARG A 171 -5.66 32.80 35.04
C ARG A 171 -6.22 32.60 36.44
N GLU A 172 -6.47 31.36 36.84
CA GLU A 172 -6.99 31.01 38.16
C GLU A 172 -6.05 31.46 39.29
N SER A 173 -4.73 31.21 39.15
CA SER A 173 -3.75 31.68 40.14
C SER A 173 -3.72 33.21 40.23
N SER A 174 -3.79 33.91 39.09
CA SER A 174 -3.88 35.38 39.05
C SER A 174 -5.18 35.90 39.69
N GLU A 175 -6.30 35.21 39.51
CA GLU A 175 -7.58 35.55 40.14
C GLU A 175 -7.55 35.32 41.65
N ILE A 176 -6.95 34.22 42.11
CA ILE A 176 -6.74 33.93 43.53
C ILE A 176 -5.83 35.00 44.17
N GLU A 177 -4.74 35.39 43.51
CA GLU A 177 -3.86 36.45 44.00
C GLU A 177 -4.57 37.80 44.09
N LYS A 178 -5.33 38.18 43.06
CA LYS A 178 -6.19 39.39 43.11
C LYS A 178 -7.22 39.30 44.24
N GLY A 179 -7.87 38.16 44.42
CA GLY A 179 -8.82 37.92 45.50
C GLY A 179 -8.17 38.07 46.88
N LYS A 180 -7.00 37.48 47.09
CA LYS A 180 -6.20 37.62 48.31
C LYS A 180 -5.83 39.09 48.58
N LEU A 181 -5.41 39.82 47.55
CA LEU A 181 -5.06 41.24 47.68
C LEU A 181 -6.28 42.09 48.06
N ILE A 182 -7.43 41.85 47.43
CA ILE A 182 -8.69 42.53 47.77
C ILE A 182 -9.11 42.22 49.22
N GLU A 183 -9.01 40.96 49.65
CA GLU A 183 -9.34 40.55 51.02
C GLU A 183 -8.34 41.09 52.05
N GLN A 184 -7.06 41.23 51.71
CA GLN A 184 -6.09 41.95 52.54
C GLN A 184 -6.45 43.43 52.64
N GLN A 185 -6.73 44.10 51.53
CA GLN A 185 -7.15 45.51 51.53
C GLN A 185 -8.44 45.74 52.32
N ARG A 186 -9.40 44.79 52.26
CA ARG A 186 -10.62 44.84 53.08
C ARG A 186 -10.29 44.73 54.56
N ARG A 187 -9.48 43.74 54.95
CA ARG A 187 -9.03 43.59 56.34
C ARG A 187 -8.25 44.81 56.84
N ASP A 188 -7.35 45.36 56.04
CA ASP A 188 -6.60 46.57 56.40
C ASP A 188 -7.52 47.77 56.59
N ARG A 189 -8.51 47.96 55.70
CA ARG A 189 -9.54 49.01 55.87
C ARG A 189 -10.37 48.79 57.14
N GLU A 190 -10.74 47.56 57.44
CA GLU A 190 -11.49 47.22 58.65
C GLU A 190 -10.68 47.48 59.91
N ILE A 191 -9.39 47.13 59.92
CA ILE A 191 -8.46 47.46 61.00
C ILE A 191 -8.38 48.98 61.21
N VAL A 192 -8.21 49.75 60.13
CA VAL A 192 -8.19 51.22 60.21
C VAL A 192 -9.50 51.79 60.76
N LEU A 193 -10.65 51.24 60.34
CA LEU A 193 -11.96 51.66 60.87
C LEU A 193 -12.11 51.32 62.35
N ILE A 194 -11.70 50.11 62.77
CA ILE A 194 -11.71 49.70 64.18
C ILE A 194 -10.77 50.58 65.01
N GLU A 195 -9.58 50.89 64.50
CA GLU A 195 -8.62 51.75 65.17
C GLU A 195 -9.16 53.18 65.30
N LYS A 196 -9.79 53.71 64.25
CA LYS A 196 -10.47 55.00 64.30
C LYS A 196 -11.64 54.99 65.29
N ALA A 197 -12.46 53.95 65.30
CA ALA A 197 -13.57 53.80 66.26
C ALA A 197 -13.05 53.73 67.71
N LYS A 198 -11.96 53.00 67.96
CA LYS A 198 -11.28 53.00 69.28
C LYS A 198 -10.75 54.38 69.65
N GLN A 199 -10.18 55.13 68.71
CA GLN A 199 -9.73 56.49 68.97
C GLN A 199 -10.91 57.43 69.28
N GLU A 200 -12.02 57.30 68.56
CA GLU A 200 -13.25 58.05 68.83
C GLU A 200 -13.83 57.68 70.20
N GLU A 201 -13.92 56.40 70.56
CA GLU A 201 -14.36 55.96 71.89
C GLU A 201 -13.43 56.49 73.00
N LEU A 202 -12.11 56.41 72.81
CA LEU A 202 -11.14 56.99 73.76
C LEU A 202 -11.33 58.50 73.90
N ALA A 203 -11.57 59.21 72.79
CA ALA A 203 -11.85 60.64 72.80
C ALA A 203 -13.20 60.97 73.47
N GLU A 204 -14.21 60.13 73.33
CA GLU A 204 -15.48 60.26 74.06
C GLU A 204 -15.31 60.00 75.56
N ILE A 205 -14.52 58.99 75.93
CA ILE A 205 -14.19 58.70 77.33
C ILE A 205 -13.43 59.88 77.94
N THR A 206 -12.43 60.43 77.27
CA THR A 206 -11.70 61.61 77.79
C THR A 206 -12.62 62.82 77.90
N ARG A 207 -13.48 63.08 76.90
CA ARG A 207 -14.49 64.15 76.98
C ARG A 207 -15.44 63.96 78.16
N LYS A 208 -15.94 62.75 78.40
CA LYS A 208 -16.79 62.44 79.55
C LYS A 208 -16.04 62.64 80.87
N LEU A 209 -14.80 62.17 80.96
CA LEU A 209 -13.96 62.38 82.15
C LEU A 209 -13.68 63.87 82.40
N ASP A 210 -13.46 64.66 81.35
CA ASP A 210 -13.24 66.10 81.47
C ASP A 210 -14.54 66.85 81.85
N LEU A 211 -15.69 66.42 81.34
CA LEU A 211 -17.00 66.91 81.78
C LEU A 211 -17.27 66.56 83.25
N ASP A 212 -17.04 65.31 83.66
CA ASP A 212 -17.19 64.86 85.04
C ASP A 212 -16.25 65.62 85.98
N LYS A 213 -15.02 65.90 85.55
CA LYS A 213 -14.09 66.78 86.30
C LYS A 213 -14.62 68.20 86.38
N ALA A 214 -15.07 68.78 85.28
CA ALA A 214 -15.62 70.13 85.27
C ALA A 214 -16.90 70.24 86.12
N GLU A 215 -17.74 69.20 86.17
CA GLU A 215 -18.90 69.14 87.07
C GLU A 215 -18.48 69.01 88.53
N LYS A 216 -17.49 68.16 88.83
CA LYS A 216 -16.91 68.07 90.18
C LYS A 216 -16.27 69.38 90.61
N ASP A 217 -15.53 70.05 89.75
CA ASP A 217 -14.92 71.34 90.01
C ASP A 217 -16.00 72.42 90.23
N ARG A 218 -17.07 72.42 89.43
CA ARG A 218 -18.25 73.29 89.67
C ARG A 218 -18.94 72.99 91.00
N GLN A 219 -19.06 71.72 91.39
CA GLN A 219 -19.61 71.35 92.69
C GLN A 219 -18.70 71.78 93.84
N ILE A 220 -17.38 71.64 93.69
CA ILE A 220 -16.41 72.13 94.67
C ILE A 220 -16.50 73.64 94.79
N GLU A 221 -16.54 74.37 93.67
CA GLU A 221 -16.68 75.83 93.64
C GLU A 221 -18.02 76.28 94.26
N LEU A 222 -19.12 75.58 93.98
CA LEU A 222 -20.41 75.86 94.60
C LEU A 222 -20.37 75.62 96.12
N VAL A 223 -19.76 74.53 96.57
CA VAL A 223 -19.59 74.21 98.00
C VAL A 223 -18.67 75.21 98.70
N GLU A 224 -17.61 75.65 98.04
CA GLU A 224 -16.74 76.73 98.53
C GLU A 224 -17.50 78.06 98.62
N LYS A 225 -18.33 78.37 97.63
CA LYS A 225 -19.16 79.57 97.62
C LYS A 225 -20.22 79.52 98.72
N THR A 226 -20.89 78.38 98.94
CA THR A 226 -21.83 78.23 100.07
C THR A 226 -21.11 78.32 101.41
N LYS A 227 -19.91 77.76 101.54
CA LYS A 227 -19.09 77.95 102.75
C LYS A 227 -18.70 79.41 102.96
N GLN A 228 -18.36 80.14 101.91
CA GLN A 228 -18.09 81.58 102.02
C GLN A 228 -19.33 82.38 102.41
N GLU A 229 -20.51 82.03 101.87
CA GLU A 229 -21.78 82.64 102.25
C GLU A 229 -22.15 82.32 103.71
N GLU A 230 -21.98 81.08 104.16
CA GLU A 230 -22.17 80.67 105.56
C GLU A 230 -21.20 81.39 106.51
N LEU A 231 -19.91 81.48 106.16
CA LEU A 231 -18.92 82.24 106.92
C LEU A 231 -19.28 83.73 106.98
N ALA A 232 -19.76 84.30 105.87
CA ALA A 232 -20.24 85.68 105.83
C ALA A 232 -21.49 85.88 106.70
N GLN A 233 -22.39 84.90 106.75
CA GLN A 233 -23.59 84.91 107.60
C GLN A 233 -23.24 84.83 109.08
N ILE A 234 -22.33 83.92 109.47
CA ILE A 234 -21.80 83.80 110.83
C ILE A 234 -21.13 85.11 111.26
N THR A 235 -20.32 85.71 110.39
CA THR A 235 -19.66 87.00 110.69
C THR A 235 -20.69 88.13 110.89
N ARG A 236 -21.79 88.11 110.11
CA ARG A 236 -22.92 89.05 110.27
C ARG A 236 -23.66 88.83 111.59
N GLU A 237 -23.95 87.60 111.98
CA GLU A 237 -24.60 87.30 113.26
C GLU A 237 -23.73 87.68 114.45
N VAL A 238 -22.42 87.40 114.41
CA VAL A 238 -21.49 87.83 115.47
C VAL A 238 -21.45 89.36 115.59
N SER A 239 -21.53 90.09 114.48
CA SER A 239 -21.58 91.56 114.49
C SER A 239 -22.90 92.11 115.07
N LEU A 240 -24.02 91.42 114.85
CA LEU A 240 -25.33 91.79 115.40
C LEU A 240 -25.43 91.48 116.90
N ASP A 241 -24.89 90.34 117.35
CA ASP A 241 -24.84 89.98 118.78
C ASP A 241 -23.94 90.95 119.57
N ALA A 242 -22.80 91.36 118.99
CA ALA A 242 -21.95 92.41 119.55
C ALA A 242 -22.70 93.76 119.67
N ALA A 243 -23.46 94.14 118.63
CA ALA A 243 -24.26 95.37 118.66
C ALA A 243 -25.43 95.32 119.66
N GLN A 244 -26.00 94.14 119.94
CA GLN A 244 -27.02 93.96 120.95
C GLN A 244 -26.45 94.03 122.38
N LYS A 245 -25.25 93.46 122.61
CA LYS A 245 -24.53 93.58 123.89
C LYS A 245 -24.14 95.03 124.19
N ASP A 246 -23.68 95.79 123.20
CA ASP A 246 -23.37 97.22 123.37
C ASP A 246 -24.62 98.08 123.68
N LYS A 247 -25.79 97.70 123.16
CA LYS A 247 -27.07 98.36 123.50
C LYS A 247 -27.51 98.06 124.93
N GLN A 248 -27.29 96.84 125.45
CA GLN A 248 -27.59 96.51 126.84
C GLN A 248 -26.67 97.23 127.84
N ILE A 249 -25.39 97.43 127.50
CA ILE A 249 -24.44 98.17 128.36
C ILE A 249 -24.82 99.66 128.46
N ARG A 250 -25.34 100.27 127.39
CA ARG A 250 -25.79 101.68 127.41
C ARG A 250 -27.11 101.92 128.16
N LEU A 251 -27.97 100.91 128.31
CA LEU A 251 -29.22 101.02 129.07
C LEU A 251 -28.99 100.93 130.58
N ILE A 252 -28.00 100.16 131.04
CA ILE A 252 -27.67 100.03 132.47
C ILE A 252 -26.95 101.28 133.01
N ALA A 253 -26.20 102.00 132.16
CA ALA A 253 -25.51 103.23 132.57
C ALA A 253 -26.43 104.45 132.77
N ASN A 254 -27.64 104.46 132.17
CA ASN A 254 -28.53 105.62 132.18
C ASN A 254 -29.58 105.63 133.33
N GLU A 255 -29.73 104.54 134.10
CA GLU A 255 -30.73 104.47 135.18
C GLU A 255 -30.19 104.67 136.61
N GLN A 256 -28.87 104.79 136.83
CA GLN A 256 -28.32 105.05 138.17
C GLN A 256 -27.77 106.48 138.40
N GLY A 257 -28.15 107.44 137.54
CA GLY A 257 -27.74 108.85 137.62
C GLY A 257 -28.76 109.85 138.17
N ALA A 258 -30.00 109.45 138.51
CA ALA A 258 -31.05 110.40 138.90
C ALA A 258 -31.81 109.93 140.15
N GLY A 259 -31.30 110.28 141.34
CA GLY A 259 -31.98 109.93 142.59
C GLY A 259 -31.28 110.30 143.89
N ARG A 260 -30.56 111.43 143.97
CA ARG A 260 -30.25 112.09 145.26
C ARG A 260 -31.34 113.11 145.57
N SER A 261 -32.31 112.78 146.44
CA SER A 261 -32.96 113.78 147.30
C SER A 261 -33.79 113.16 148.44
N ARG A 262 -33.35 113.50 149.66
CA ARG A 262 -34.04 113.61 150.96
C ARG A 262 -34.06 112.41 151.94
N ASN A 263 -33.41 112.75 153.07
CA ASN A 263 -33.31 112.16 154.41
C ASN A 263 -32.34 110.99 154.59
#